data_AF-A0A926X8L1-F1
#
_entry.id   AF-A0A926X8L1-F1
#
_cell.length_a   1.000
_cell.length_b   1.000
_cell.length_c   1.000
_cell.angle_alpha   90.00
_cell.angle_beta   90.00
_cell.angle_gamma   90.00
#
_symmetry.space_group_name_H-M   'P 1'
#
loop_
_entity.id
_entity.type
_entity.pdbx_description
1 polymer ?
#
loop_
_entity_poly.entity_id
_entity_poly.type
_entity_poly.pdbx_seq_one_letter_code
_entity_poly.pdbx_strand_id
1 'polypeptide(L)' 'MGRSPNLAIMIFLYIAGILLVMMAIVLLLQAFGVLTNIPRAAIGALVLLAIGSGILAGIRSRSF' A
#
# COMPACT_ATOMS: atom_id res chain seq x y z
N MET A 1 24.04 4.94 21.72
CA MET A 1 23.53 4.56 20.39
C MET A 1 22.02 4.47 20.48
N GLY A 2 21.29 5.35 19.80
CA GLY A 2 19.83 5.41 19.89
C GLY A 2 19.31 6.62 19.13
N ARG A 3 19.40 6.58 17.80
CA ARG A 3 18.70 7.57 16.96
C ARG A 3 17.22 7.19 16.99
N SER A 4 16.40 8.06 17.58
CA SER A 4 14.94 7.90 17.57
C SER A 4 14.48 7.61 16.14
N PRO A 5 13.72 6.52 15.92
CA PRO A 5 13.21 6.18 14.60
C PRO A 5 12.49 7.39 14.02
N ASN A 6 12.91 7.83 12.83
CA ASN A 6 12.29 8.97 12.20
C ASN A 6 10.81 8.61 11.94
N LEU A 7 9.89 9.30 12.61
CA LEU A 7 8.45 9.00 12.57
C LEU A 7 7.94 8.87 11.13
N ALA A 8 8.49 9.67 10.21
CA ALA A 8 8.21 9.60 8.78
C ALA A 8 8.57 8.24 8.15
N ILE A 9 9.74 7.69 8.46
CA ILE A 9 10.17 6.37 7.98
C ILE A 9 9.26 5.30 8.57
N MET A 10 8.87 5.44 9.84
CA MET A 10 7.97 4.50 10.49
C MET A 10 6.58 4.48 9.84
N ILE A 11 6.00 5.65 9.56
CA ILE A 11 4.71 5.79 8.89
C ILE A 11 4.78 5.23 7.46
N PHE A 12 5.85 5.55 6.72
CA PHE A 12 6.06 5.02 5.37
C PHE A 12 6.14 3.49 5.37
N LEU A 13 6.94 2.91 6.27
CA LEU A 13 7.12 1.47 6.35
C LEU A 13 5.82 0.77 6.75
N TYR A 14 5.02 1.40 7.62
CA TYR A 14 3.72 0.89 8.04
C TYR A 14 2.70 0.90 6.91
N ILE A 15 2.58 2.00 6.17
CA ILE A 15 1.67 2.11 5.01
C ILE A 15 2.11 1.18 3.89
N ALA A 16 3.39 1.17 3.56
CA ALA A 16 3.95 0.27 2.55
C ALA A 16 3.74 -1.21 2.92
N GLY A 17 3.91 -1.56 4.20
CA GLY A 17 3.62 -2.89 4.72
C GLY A 17 2.15 -3.28 4.58
N ILE A 18 1.22 -2.40 4.96
CA ILE A 18 -0.23 -2.65 4.82
C ILE A 18 -0.62 -2.84 3.35
N LEU A 19 -0.07 -2.03 2.44
CA LEU A 19 -0.32 -2.16 1.01
C LEU A 19 0.21 -3.49 0.46
N LEU A 20 1.40 -3.91 0.88
CA LEU A 20 1.98 -5.19 0.49
C LEU A 20 1.10 -6.37 0.95
N VAL A 21 0.62 -6.30 2.20
CA VAL A 21 -0.28 -7.31 2.77
C VAL A 21 -1.62 -7.34 2.03
N MET A 22 -2.22 -6.18 1.75
CA MET A 22 -3.45 -6.10 0.97
C MET A 22 -3.28 -6.70 -0.43
N MET A 23 -2.18 -6.39 -1.11
CA MET A 23 -1.90 -6.91 -2.44
C MET A 23 -1.70 -8.44 -2.41
N ALA A 24 -0.99 -8.95 -1.40
CA ALA A 24 -0.82 -10.39 -1.20
C ALA A 24 -2.16 -11.11 -0.96
N ILE A 25 -3.06 -10.53 -0.16
CA ILE A 25 -4.41 -11.06 0.08
C ILE A 25 -5.22 -11.08 -1.23
N VAL A 26 -5.20 -10.01 -2.00
CA VAL A 26 -5.91 -9.92 -3.29
C VAL A 26 -5.39 -10.95 -4.29
N LEU A 27 -4.07 -11.13 -4.37
CA LEU A 27 -3.45 -12.14 -5.23
C LEU A 27 -3.80 -13.57 -4.78
N LEU A 28 -3.80 -13.83 -3.47
CA LEU A 28 -4.23 -15.12 -2.91
C LEU A 28 -5.70 -15.40 -3.24
N LEU A 29 -6.59 -14.43 -3.04
CA LEU A 29 -8.02 -14.61 -3.34
C LEU A 29 -8.27 -14.80 -4.85
N GLN A 30 -7.46 -14.19 -5.72
CA GLN A 30 -7.50 -14.48 -7.17
C GLN A 30 -6.98 -15.89 -7.48
N ALA A 31 -5.86 -16.30 -6.88
CA ALA A 31 -5.25 -17.61 -7.11
C ALA A 31 -6.16 -18.77 -6.66
N PHE A 32 -6.91 -18.58 -5.56
CA PHE A 32 -7.92 -19.55 -5.10
C PHE A 32 -9.26 -19.45 -5.84
N GLY A 33 -9.38 -18.59 -6.86
CA GLY A 33 -10.60 -18.46 -7.66
C GLY A 33 -11.79 -17.79 -6.94
N VAL A 34 -11.61 -17.34 -5.69
CA VAL A 34 -12.63 -16.66 -4.89
C VAL A 34 -13.03 -15.33 -5.52
N LEU A 35 -12.09 -14.66 -6.21
CA LEU A 35 -12.26 -13.34 -6.81
C LEU A 35 -12.50 -13.34 -8.32
N THR A 36 -12.96 -14.45 -8.90
CA THR A 36 -13.19 -14.62 -10.35
C THR A 36 -14.11 -13.55 -10.98
N ASN A 37 -14.98 -12.90 -10.18
CA ASN A 37 -15.92 -11.87 -10.64
C ASN A 37 -15.48 -10.42 -10.42
N ILE A 38 -14.29 -10.15 -9.86
CA ILE A 38 -13.86 -8.75 -9.70
C ILE A 38 -13.42 -8.21 -11.07
N PRO A 39 -14.07 -7.13 -11.56
CA PRO A 39 -13.66 -6.52 -12.82
C PRO A 39 -12.21 -6.05 -12.67
N ARG A 40 -11.36 -6.40 -13.64
CA ARG A 40 -9.93 -6.00 -13.66
C ARG A 40 -9.71 -4.51 -13.37
N ALA A 41 -10.68 -3.68 -13.76
CA ALA A 41 -10.71 -2.26 -13.45
C ALA A 41 -10.68 -1.95 -11.94
N ALA A 42 -11.36 -2.72 -11.09
CA ALA A 42 -11.37 -2.52 -9.64
C ALA A 42 -10.01 -2.88 -9.00
N ILE A 43 -9.34 -3.91 -9.49
CA ILE A 43 -7.97 -4.24 -9.08
C ILE A 43 -7.03 -3.11 -9.49
N GLY A 44 -7.14 -2.62 -10.72
CA GLY A 44 -6.39 -1.46 -11.20
C GLY A 44 -6.64 -0.20 -10.36
N ALA A 45 -7.89 0.06 -9.98
CA ALA A 45 -8.26 1.20 -9.13
C ALA A 45 -7.65 1.11 -7.73
N LEU A 46 -7.68 -0.08 -7.10
CA LEU A 46 -7.04 -0.31 -5.80
C LEU A 46 -5.52 -0.09 -5.87
N VAL A 47 -4.88 -0.57 -6.93
CA VAL A 47 -3.45 -0.34 -7.18
C VAL A 47 -3.15 1.15 -7.39
N LEU A 48 -3.97 1.86 -8.18
CA LEU A 48 -3.79 3.29 -8.42
C LEU A 48 -3.94 4.11 -7.14
N LEU A 49 -4.92 3.76 -6.31
CA LEU A 49 -5.20 4.41 -5.03
C LEU A 49 -4.07 4.14 -4.02
N ALA A 50 -3.51 2.92 -4.02
CA ALA A 50 -2.32 2.59 -3.25
C ALA A 50 -1.10 3.44 -3.67
N ILE A 51 -0.85 3.55 -4.98
CA ILE A 51 0.24 4.38 -5.52
C ILE A 51 0.02 5.85 -5.16
N GLY A 52 -1.19 6.38 -5.37
CA GLY A 52 -1.54 7.76 -5.06
C GLY A 52 -1.40 8.11 -3.58
N SER A 53 -1.81 7.21 -2.68
CA SER A 53 -1.66 7.43 -1.23
C SER A 53 -0.18 7.38 -0.79
N GLY A 54 0.63 6.49 -1.36
CA GLY A 54 2.07 6.45 -1.12
C GLY A 54 2.80 7.70 -1.60
N ILE A 55 2.45 8.21 -2.79
CA ILE A 55 3.00 9.45 -3.34
C ILE A 55 2.59 10.66 -2.48
N LEU A 56 1.30 10.77 -2.14
CA LEU A 56 0.80 11.89 -1.33
C LEU A 56 1.44 11.92 0.07
N ALA A 57 1.61 10.75 0.68
CA ALA A 57 2.33 10.62 1.96
C ALA A 57 3.81 11.01 1.82
N GLY A 58 4.48 10.58 0.75
CA GLY A 58 5.89 10.91 0.48
C GLY A 58 6.12 12.40 0.22
N ILE A 59 5.20 13.06 -0.51
CA ILE A 59 5.25 14.50 -0.77
C ILE A 59 5.03 15.28 0.52
N ARG A 60 4.00 14.94 1.31
CA ARG A 60 3.72 15.60 2.59
C ARG A 60 4.89 15.48 3.58
N SER A 61 5.67 14.41 3.45
CA SER A 61 6.87 14.17 4.27
C SER A 61 8.11 14.97 3.84
N ARG A 62 8.15 15.55 2.62
CA ARG A 62 9.27 16.42 2.20
C ARG A 62 9.11 17.88 2.65
N SER A 63 7.93 18.24 3.14
CA SER A 63 7.56 19.61 3.53
C SER A 63 7.61 19.89 5.04
N PHE A 64 8.12 18.98 5.88
CA PHE A 64 8.29 19.16 7.34
C PHE A 64 9.71 18.85 7.80
#